data_AF-A0AAU3C1D1-F1
#
_entry.id   AF-A0AAU3C1D1-F1
#
_cell.length_a   1.000
_cell.length_b   1.000
_cell.length_c   1.000
_cell.angle_alpha   90.00
_cell.angle_beta   90.00
_cell.angle_gamma   90.00
#
_symmetry.space_group_name_H-M   'P 1'
#
loop_
_entity.id
_entity.type
_entity.pdbx_description
1 polymer ?
#
loop_
_entity_poly.entity_id
_entity_poly.type
_entity_poly.pdbx_seq_one_letter_code
_entity_poly.pdbx_strand_id
1 'polypeptide(L)'
;MSEWSVAEPKKLSFDDPVTTLRVRVVNGTVNVVGTDEGSARLEVSELEGPPLQVTQEGGTLTVAYEDLPWKGFLKWLDRKGWRRAAVVSLAVPTGTRVEVGVVGAAAVVSGVDGRVEVKGVTGDTTLVRVAGPVRVDTVSGNLEAQAVTGDLRFHSVSGDLTVVEGSGTSVRAESVSGSMIVDLDATGAPTDVQLSNVSGEIAIRLPHPADAEVEANTASGTVSSAFEDLRVNGQWGAKKITGRLGAGNGRLKAVTVSGSIALLRRPPAEDETYDEAPEPREAAPPTGPVDTAGHATGDTTSGTPSGTPSAVASDTVGDDAAEGRPADTPTDKKVL
;
A
#
# COMPACT_ATOMS: atom_id res chain seq x y z
N MET A 1 -13.15 26.41 -9.43
CA MET A 1 -11.99 26.03 -8.59
C MET A 1 -12.48 26.09 -7.16
N SER A 2 -12.42 24.95 -6.48
CA SER A 2 -12.78 24.84 -5.07
C SER A 2 -11.51 24.55 -4.27
N GLU A 3 -11.36 25.19 -3.12
CA GLU A 3 -10.16 25.08 -2.28
C GLU A 3 -10.55 24.92 -0.81
N TRP A 4 -9.84 24.04 -0.11
CA TRP A 4 -10.01 23.78 1.30
C TRP A 4 -8.66 23.68 1.98
N SER A 5 -8.52 24.37 3.11
CA SER A 5 -7.39 24.19 4.02
C SER A 5 -7.81 23.24 5.15
N VAL A 6 -7.07 22.14 5.31
CA VAL A 6 -7.33 21.11 6.32
C VAL A 6 -6.24 21.18 7.38
N ALA A 7 -6.55 21.79 8.53
CA ALA A 7 -5.64 21.95 9.67
C ALA A 7 -5.86 20.91 10.78
N GLU A 8 -6.98 20.20 10.74
CA GLU A 8 -7.40 19.17 11.70
C GLU A 8 -8.05 18.01 10.93
N PRO A 9 -8.17 16.80 11.52
CA PRO A 9 -8.83 15.67 10.88
C PRO A 9 -10.20 16.03 10.31
N LYS A 10 -10.41 15.70 9.03
CA LYS A 10 -11.58 16.16 8.28
C LYS A 10 -11.92 15.21 7.14
N LYS A 11 -13.23 15.07 6.90
CA LYS A 11 -13.77 14.39 5.71
C LYS A 11 -14.30 15.42 4.71
N LEU A 12 -13.99 15.23 3.44
CA LEU A 12 -14.47 16.03 2.32
C LEU A 12 -15.08 15.10 1.26
N SER A 13 -16.16 15.53 0.64
CA SER A 13 -16.77 14.86 -0.52
C SER A 13 -16.80 15.84 -1.69
N PHE A 14 -16.62 15.32 -2.89
CA PHE A 14 -16.52 16.12 -4.11
C PHE A 14 -17.62 15.69 -5.08
N ASP A 15 -18.59 16.58 -5.30
CA ASP A 15 -19.73 16.31 -6.19
C ASP A 15 -19.33 16.39 -7.67
N ASP A 16 -18.38 17.27 -7.99
CA ASP A 16 -17.81 17.37 -9.33
C ASP A 16 -16.93 16.14 -9.64
N PRO A 17 -16.98 15.57 -10.87
CA PRO A 17 -16.19 14.41 -11.23
C PRO A 17 -14.68 14.59 -11.02
N VAL A 18 -14.00 13.57 -10.51
CA VAL A 18 -12.54 13.52 -10.35
C VAL A 18 -11.94 12.52 -11.32
N THR A 19 -11.33 13.03 -12.39
CA THR A 19 -10.64 12.23 -13.41
C THR A 19 -9.14 12.08 -13.13
N THR A 20 -8.57 13.00 -12.35
CA THR A 20 -7.16 12.98 -11.94
C THR A 20 -7.03 13.25 -10.45
N LEU A 21 -6.33 12.38 -9.73
CA LEU A 21 -5.96 12.56 -8.33
C LEU A 21 -4.45 12.80 -8.22
N ARG A 22 -4.06 13.81 -7.45
CA ARG A 22 -2.67 14.21 -7.22
C ARG A 22 -2.44 14.39 -5.72
N VAL A 23 -1.65 13.51 -5.11
CA VAL A 23 -1.40 13.54 -3.67
C VAL A 23 0.08 13.72 -3.40
N ARG A 24 0.43 14.63 -2.48
CA ARG A 24 1.79 14.78 -1.97
C ARG A 24 1.81 14.87 -0.46
N VAL A 25 2.45 13.90 0.16
CA VAL A 25 2.54 13.80 1.62
C VAL A 25 3.98 13.51 2.04
N VAL A 26 4.33 13.99 3.23
CA VAL A 26 5.62 13.77 3.88
C VAL A 26 5.32 13.12 5.22
N ASN A 27 5.89 11.93 5.44
CA ASN A 27 5.59 11.01 6.54
C ASN A 27 4.11 10.60 6.65
N GLY A 28 3.85 9.47 7.31
CA GLY A 28 2.49 8.92 7.46
C GLY A 28 2.11 8.01 6.30
N THR A 29 0.90 8.14 5.76
CA THR A 29 0.34 7.18 4.80
C THR A 29 -0.62 7.84 3.82
N VAL A 30 -0.55 7.41 2.56
CA VAL A 30 -1.53 7.72 1.52
C VAL A 30 -2.22 6.44 1.09
N ASN A 31 -3.52 6.33 1.34
CA ASN A 31 -4.37 5.24 0.86
C ASN A 31 -5.27 5.75 -0.26
N VAL A 32 -5.25 5.10 -1.41
CA VAL A 32 -6.14 5.39 -2.54
C VAL A 32 -6.88 4.12 -2.90
N VAL A 33 -8.22 4.19 -2.92
CA VAL A 33 -9.09 3.08 -3.29
C VAL A 33 -9.97 3.52 -4.44
N GLY A 34 -9.93 2.76 -5.53
CA GLY A 34 -10.88 2.89 -6.62
C GLY A 34 -12.23 2.31 -6.21
N THR A 35 -13.30 3.04 -6.53
CA THR A 35 -14.69 2.67 -6.25
C THR A 35 -15.54 2.84 -7.50
N ASP A 36 -16.61 2.04 -7.60
CA ASP A 36 -17.63 2.18 -8.64
C ASP A 36 -18.56 3.37 -8.38
N GLU A 37 -18.43 4.03 -7.22
CA GLU A 37 -19.12 5.26 -6.91
C GLU A 37 -18.60 6.43 -7.77
N GLY A 38 -19.50 7.24 -8.30
CA GLY A 38 -19.14 8.34 -9.21
C GLY A 38 -18.48 9.56 -8.57
N SER A 39 -18.55 9.70 -7.23
CA SER A 39 -18.00 10.85 -6.50
C SER A 39 -16.77 10.48 -5.68
N ALA A 40 -15.82 11.41 -5.62
CA ALA A 40 -14.62 11.21 -4.81
C ALA A 40 -14.85 11.61 -3.36
N ARG A 41 -14.13 10.96 -2.45
CA ARG A 41 -14.09 11.30 -1.02
C ARG A 41 -12.67 11.33 -0.51
N LEU A 42 -12.39 12.25 0.41
CA LEU A 42 -11.11 12.41 1.07
C LEU A 42 -11.35 12.38 2.58
N GLU A 43 -10.56 11.59 3.29
CA GLU A 43 -10.46 11.58 4.74
C GLU A 43 -9.02 11.84 5.14
N VAL A 44 -8.80 12.91 5.90
CA VAL A 44 -7.57 13.14 6.65
C VAL A 44 -7.85 12.73 8.07
N SER A 45 -7.32 11.59 8.51
CA SER A 45 -7.58 11.05 9.85
C SER A 45 -6.56 11.53 10.89
N GLU A 46 -5.34 11.78 10.44
CA GLU A 46 -4.25 12.30 11.26
C GLU A 46 -3.51 13.39 10.49
N LEU A 47 -3.16 14.46 11.19
CA LEU A 47 -2.37 15.55 10.65
C LEU A 47 -1.50 16.17 11.76
N GLU A 48 -0.19 16.11 11.57
CA GLU A 48 0.78 16.86 12.37
C GLU A 48 1.46 17.90 11.46
N GLY A 49 1.66 19.11 11.98
CA GLY A 49 2.35 20.19 11.27
C GLY A 49 1.41 21.14 10.50
N PRO A 50 1.86 21.72 9.36
CA PRO A 50 1.08 22.70 8.61
C PRO A 50 -0.17 22.07 7.97
N PRO A 51 -1.20 22.87 7.63
CA PRO A 51 -2.41 22.36 7.00
C PRO A 51 -2.13 21.75 5.63
N LEU A 52 -2.89 20.71 5.27
CA LEU A 52 -2.97 20.22 3.90
C LEU A 52 -3.89 21.14 3.09
N GLN A 53 -3.43 21.53 1.91
CA GLN A 53 -4.24 22.21 0.92
C GLN A 53 -4.87 21.20 -0.01
N VAL A 54 -6.19 21.29 -0.15
CA VAL A 54 -6.99 20.47 -1.03
C VAL A 54 -7.59 21.37 -2.09
N THR A 55 -7.36 21.10 -3.36
CA THR A 55 -7.90 21.88 -4.47
C THR A 55 -8.58 21.00 -5.50
N GLN A 56 -9.70 21.47 -6.05
CA GLN A 56 -10.37 20.83 -7.17
C GLN A 56 -10.53 21.83 -8.32
N GLU A 57 -9.91 21.51 -9.46
CA GLU A 57 -9.94 22.32 -10.67
C GLU A 57 -9.95 21.42 -11.91
N GLY A 58 -10.93 21.62 -12.81
CA GLY A 58 -10.96 20.92 -14.10
C GLY A 58 -10.90 19.39 -14.01
N GLY A 59 -11.60 18.80 -13.04
CA GLY A 59 -11.60 17.34 -12.79
C GLY A 59 -10.34 16.81 -12.08
N THR A 60 -9.43 17.70 -11.68
CA THR A 60 -8.21 17.37 -10.96
C THR A 60 -8.36 17.68 -9.48
N LEU A 61 -8.29 16.66 -8.62
CA LEU A 61 -8.21 16.79 -7.17
C LEU A 61 -6.75 16.74 -6.75
N THR A 62 -6.27 17.78 -6.07
CA THR A 62 -4.91 17.86 -5.52
C THR A 62 -4.96 17.91 -4.01
N VAL A 63 -4.16 17.11 -3.32
CA VAL A 63 -3.98 17.10 -1.87
C VAL A 63 -2.49 17.22 -1.58
N ALA A 64 -2.03 18.35 -1.06
CA ALA A 64 -0.60 18.59 -0.82
C ALA A 64 -0.36 19.63 0.28
N TYR A 65 0.84 19.69 0.83
CA TYR A 65 1.26 20.86 1.61
C TYR A 65 1.51 22.07 0.69
N GLU A 66 1.18 23.27 1.16
CA GLU A 66 1.32 24.53 0.41
C GLU A 66 2.75 24.79 -0.10
N ASP A 67 3.75 24.35 0.67
CA ASP A 67 5.18 24.51 0.38
C ASP A 67 5.77 23.41 -0.53
N LEU A 68 4.93 22.50 -1.05
CA LEU A 68 5.32 21.46 -2.02
C LEU A 68 4.77 21.73 -3.44
N PRO A 69 5.13 22.86 -4.09
CA PRO A 69 4.72 23.10 -5.46
C PRO A 69 5.36 22.06 -6.41
N TRP A 70 4.69 21.81 -7.54
CA TRP A 70 5.13 20.84 -8.56
C TRP A 70 6.50 21.13 -9.18
N LYS A 71 7.01 22.35 -8.99
CA LYS A 71 8.32 22.79 -9.50
C LYS A 71 9.28 23.01 -8.33
N GLY A 72 10.25 22.11 -8.19
CA GLY A 72 11.49 22.35 -7.45
C GLY A 72 11.60 21.68 -6.08
N PHE A 73 12.72 20.98 -5.87
CA PHE A 73 13.06 20.20 -4.67
C PHE A 73 13.91 20.99 -3.65
N LEU A 74 14.14 22.29 -3.88
CA LEU A 74 15.20 23.07 -3.21
C LEU A 74 14.75 23.92 -2.00
N LYS A 75 13.47 23.88 -1.59
CA LYS A 75 12.94 24.69 -0.47
C LYS A 75 12.76 23.93 0.86
N TRP A 76 13.32 22.73 1.02
CA TRP A 76 13.10 21.92 2.24
C TRP A 76 13.98 22.31 3.44
N LEU A 77 14.97 23.19 3.27
CA LEU A 77 15.97 23.58 4.29
C LEU A 77 15.44 24.36 5.52
N ASP A 78 14.13 24.45 5.73
CA ASP A 78 13.57 25.21 6.85
C ASP A 78 13.46 24.35 8.14
N ARG A 79 14.28 24.69 9.14
CA ARG A 79 14.43 23.96 10.42
C ARG A 79 13.18 23.97 11.32
N LYS A 80 12.09 24.60 10.88
CA LYS A 80 10.81 24.68 11.60
C LYS A 80 9.77 23.63 11.15
N GLY A 81 10.06 22.84 10.10
CA GLY A 81 9.11 21.93 9.43
C GLY A 81 9.31 20.42 9.62
N TRP A 82 10.08 19.99 10.65
CA TRP A 82 10.50 18.59 10.84
C TRP A 82 9.43 17.64 11.43
N ARG A 83 8.27 18.15 11.81
CA ARG A 83 7.16 17.35 12.31
C ARG A 83 5.94 17.57 11.44
N ARG A 84 5.99 16.99 10.25
CA ARG A 84 4.81 16.86 9.39
C ARG A 84 4.57 15.41 9.10
N ALA A 85 3.34 14.99 9.28
CA ALA A 85 2.85 13.66 8.97
C ALA A 85 1.36 13.80 8.65
N ALA A 86 0.89 13.03 7.68
CA ALA A 86 -0.53 12.94 7.41
C ALA A 86 -0.93 11.51 7.08
N VAL A 87 -2.09 11.11 7.57
CA VAL A 87 -2.76 9.88 7.11
C VAL A 87 -3.95 10.31 6.27
N VAL A 88 -3.84 10.05 4.98
CA VAL A 88 -4.79 10.49 3.96
C VAL A 88 -5.39 9.27 3.28
N SER A 89 -6.71 9.17 3.29
CA SER A 89 -7.46 8.11 2.59
C SER A 89 -8.37 8.72 1.54
N LEU A 90 -8.29 8.25 0.31
CA LEU A 90 -9.09 8.72 -0.82
C LEU A 90 -9.86 7.58 -1.46
N ALA A 91 -11.16 7.77 -1.63
CA ALA A 91 -11.99 6.97 -2.53
C ALA A 91 -12.19 7.77 -3.82
N VAL A 92 -11.84 7.18 -4.97
CA VAL A 92 -11.97 7.82 -6.29
C VAL A 92 -12.62 6.87 -7.28
N PRO A 93 -13.27 7.36 -8.35
CA PRO A 93 -13.72 6.48 -9.43
C PRO A 93 -12.60 5.56 -9.94
N THR A 94 -12.90 4.30 -10.28
CA THR A 94 -11.87 3.31 -10.70
C THR A 94 -11.03 3.80 -11.89
N GLY A 95 -11.63 4.53 -12.83
CA GLY A 95 -10.94 5.10 -14.00
C GLY A 95 -10.04 6.32 -13.73
N THR A 96 -9.95 6.80 -12.48
CA THR A 96 -9.16 7.99 -12.13
C THR A 96 -7.67 7.75 -12.37
N ARG A 97 -7.00 8.72 -13.00
CA ARG A 97 -5.54 8.78 -13.07
C ARG A 97 -4.99 9.19 -11.69
N VAL A 98 -4.13 8.37 -11.10
CA VAL A 98 -3.60 8.59 -9.75
C VAL A 98 -2.10 8.93 -9.82
N GLU A 99 -1.73 10.08 -9.24
CA GLU A 99 -0.34 10.53 -9.10
C GLU A 99 -0.03 10.74 -7.62
N VAL A 100 0.86 9.92 -7.04
CA VAL A 100 1.23 9.96 -5.62
C VAL A 100 2.70 10.31 -5.48
N GLY A 101 3.01 11.37 -4.73
CA GLY A 101 4.35 11.74 -4.33
C GLY A 101 4.54 11.60 -2.83
N VAL A 102 5.48 10.77 -2.38
CA VAL A 102 5.69 10.51 -0.95
C VAL A 102 7.15 10.66 -0.56
N VAL A 103 7.37 11.22 0.64
CA VAL A 103 8.68 11.28 1.29
C VAL A 103 8.53 10.77 2.72
N GLY A 104 9.08 9.61 3.04
CA GLY A 104 8.93 8.99 4.36
C GLY A 104 7.53 8.47 4.66
N ALA A 105 6.63 8.43 3.68
CA ALA A 105 5.25 7.97 3.83
C ALA A 105 5.03 6.69 3.00
N ALA A 106 4.20 5.79 3.52
CA ALA A 106 3.74 4.63 2.76
C ALA A 106 2.64 5.04 1.76
N ALA A 107 2.60 4.38 0.60
CA ALA A 107 1.57 4.58 -0.41
C ALA A 107 0.86 3.27 -0.73
N VAL A 108 -0.45 3.22 -0.54
CA VAL A 108 -1.30 2.08 -0.90
C VAL A 108 -2.27 2.52 -1.97
N VAL A 109 -2.28 1.84 -3.12
CA VAL A 109 -3.24 2.08 -4.21
C VAL A 109 -3.94 0.78 -4.55
N SER A 110 -5.28 0.76 -4.47
CA SER A 110 -6.07 -0.45 -4.67
C SER A 110 -7.25 -0.23 -5.60
N GLY A 111 -7.52 -1.18 -6.50
CA GLY A 111 -8.73 -1.20 -7.32
C GLY A 111 -8.85 -0.07 -8.36
N VAL A 112 -7.72 0.38 -8.90
CA VAL A 112 -7.67 1.47 -9.88
C VAL A 112 -7.41 0.93 -11.28
N ASP A 113 -8.28 1.28 -12.22
CA ASP A 113 -8.17 0.91 -13.65
C ASP A 113 -7.47 2.01 -14.46
N GLY A 114 -7.43 3.23 -13.92
CA GLY A 114 -6.68 4.34 -14.48
C GLY A 114 -5.15 4.18 -14.36
N ARG A 115 -4.41 5.09 -15.01
CA ARG A 115 -2.94 5.15 -14.88
C ARG A 115 -2.56 5.47 -13.43
N VAL A 116 -1.59 4.74 -12.89
CA VAL A 116 -0.99 4.99 -11.58
C VAL A 116 0.48 5.41 -11.74
N GLU A 117 0.86 6.54 -11.14
CA GLU A 117 2.24 7.01 -11.05
C GLU A 117 2.59 7.29 -9.58
N VAL A 118 3.59 6.58 -9.05
CA VAL A 118 4.10 6.78 -7.68
C VAL A 118 5.54 7.25 -7.73
N LYS A 119 5.84 8.33 -7.01
CA LYS A 119 7.18 8.90 -6.85
C LYS A 119 7.53 8.96 -5.37
N GLY A 120 8.43 8.07 -4.95
CA GLY A 120 8.89 7.95 -3.58
C GLY A 120 10.32 8.43 -3.38
N VAL A 121 10.67 8.79 -2.16
CA VAL A 121 12.08 8.90 -1.72
C VAL A 121 12.36 7.80 -0.72
N THR A 122 11.57 7.74 0.34
CA THR A 122 11.54 6.66 1.33
C THR A 122 10.09 6.31 1.64
N GLY A 123 9.85 5.07 2.04
CA GLY A 123 8.51 4.53 2.31
C GLY A 123 8.09 3.52 1.25
N ASP A 124 7.37 2.50 1.70
CA ASP A 124 6.97 1.37 0.87
C ASP A 124 5.71 1.69 0.06
N THR A 125 5.62 1.08 -1.12
CA THR A 125 4.47 1.20 -2.01
C THR A 125 3.80 -0.16 -2.16
N THR A 126 2.49 -0.21 -1.95
CA THR A 126 1.67 -1.39 -2.17
C THR A 126 0.62 -1.10 -3.23
N LEU A 127 0.59 -1.91 -4.28
CA LEU A 127 -0.39 -1.83 -5.37
C LEU A 127 -1.21 -3.12 -5.38
N VAL A 128 -2.54 -3.00 -5.38
CA VAL A 128 -3.44 -4.17 -5.34
C VAL A 128 -4.53 -4.02 -6.40
N ARG A 129 -4.69 -5.01 -7.28
CA ARG A 129 -5.74 -5.01 -8.33
C ARG A 129 -5.73 -3.72 -9.15
N VAL A 130 -4.58 -3.41 -9.74
CA VAL A 130 -4.40 -2.23 -10.61
C VAL A 130 -4.36 -2.69 -12.06
N ALA A 131 -5.31 -2.22 -12.87
CA ALA A 131 -5.44 -2.67 -14.27
C ALA A 131 -4.82 -1.70 -15.28
N GLY A 132 -4.71 -0.42 -14.93
CA GLY A 132 -4.08 0.58 -15.79
C GLY A 132 -2.55 0.54 -15.79
N PRO A 133 -1.88 1.29 -16.69
CA PRO A 133 -0.42 1.37 -16.70
C PRO A 133 0.14 1.94 -15.40
N VAL A 134 1.16 1.27 -14.86
CA VAL A 134 1.80 1.62 -13.59
C VAL A 134 3.24 2.10 -13.83
N ARG A 135 3.60 3.21 -13.19
CA ARG A 135 4.99 3.66 -13.06
C ARG A 135 5.31 3.95 -11.60
N VAL A 136 6.35 3.33 -11.07
CA VAL A 136 6.86 3.60 -9.73
C VAL A 136 8.34 3.98 -9.83
N ASP A 137 8.68 5.16 -9.34
CA ASP A 137 10.06 5.64 -9.21
C ASP A 137 10.34 5.90 -7.73
N THR A 138 11.37 5.27 -7.15
CA THR A 138 11.73 5.48 -5.75
C THR A 138 13.25 5.52 -5.54
N VAL A 139 13.71 6.00 -4.39
CA VAL A 139 15.13 5.97 -4.02
C VAL A 139 15.40 4.81 -3.05
N SER A 140 14.62 4.72 -1.98
CA SER A 140 14.78 3.78 -0.88
C SER A 140 13.44 3.31 -0.33
N GLY A 141 12.71 2.51 -1.12
CA GLY A 141 11.41 1.95 -0.71
C GLY A 141 11.10 0.68 -1.48
N ASN A 142 10.39 -0.24 -0.83
CA ASN A 142 9.99 -1.50 -1.44
C ASN A 142 8.70 -1.30 -2.26
N LEU A 143 8.54 -2.09 -3.32
CA LEU A 143 7.30 -2.18 -4.08
C LEU A 143 6.72 -3.58 -3.96
N GLU A 144 5.53 -3.66 -3.41
CA GLU A 144 4.68 -4.85 -3.46
C GLU A 144 3.54 -4.60 -4.45
N ALA A 145 3.43 -5.45 -5.47
CA ALA A 145 2.41 -5.36 -6.51
C ALA A 145 1.67 -6.68 -6.61
N GLN A 146 0.39 -6.69 -6.23
CA GLN A 146 -0.47 -7.88 -6.28
C GLN A 146 -1.58 -7.69 -7.32
N ALA A 147 -1.79 -8.71 -8.15
CA ALA A 147 -2.84 -8.73 -9.18
C ALA A 147 -2.81 -7.47 -10.08
N VAL A 148 -1.60 -7.07 -10.50
CA VAL A 148 -1.41 -5.97 -11.44
C VAL A 148 -1.50 -6.52 -12.86
N THR A 149 -2.52 -6.07 -13.59
CA THR A 149 -2.82 -6.55 -14.95
C THR A 149 -2.43 -5.54 -16.02
N GLY A 150 -2.04 -4.32 -15.63
CA GLY A 150 -1.48 -3.31 -16.52
C GLY A 150 0.03 -3.44 -16.69
N ASP A 151 0.61 -2.69 -17.64
CA ASP A 151 2.06 -2.59 -17.80
C ASP A 151 2.71 -1.99 -16.55
N LEU A 152 3.67 -2.72 -15.95
CA LEU A 152 4.41 -2.28 -14.77
C LEU A 152 5.80 -1.79 -15.14
N ARG A 153 6.14 -0.56 -14.72
CA ARG A 153 7.51 -0.04 -14.73
C ARG A 153 7.96 0.38 -13.34
N PHE A 154 9.03 -0.23 -12.85
CA PHE A 154 9.66 0.08 -11.57
C PHE A 154 11.10 0.55 -11.76
N HIS A 155 11.46 1.68 -11.17
CA HIS A 155 12.85 2.13 -11.08
C HIS A 155 13.17 2.46 -9.62
N SER A 156 14.28 1.93 -9.12
CA SER A 156 14.78 2.24 -7.78
C SER A 156 16.29 2.40 -7.75
N VAL A 157 16.80 3.05 -6.70
CA VAL A 157 18.22 2.94 -6.34
C VAL A 157 18.40 1.76 -5.40
N SER A 158 17.60 1.72 -4.34
CA SER A 158 17.58 0.62 -3.37
C SER A 158 16.16 0.27 -2.99
N GLY A 159 15.83 -1.01 -2.97
CA GLY A 159 14.53 -1.49 -2.53
C GLY A 159 14.15 -2.76 -3.25
N ASP A 160 13.35 -3.57 -2.57
CA ASP A 160 12.89 -4.85 -3.09
C ASP A 160 11.65 -4.66 -3.96
N LEU A 161 11.55 -5.47 -5.00
CA LEU A 161 10.35 -5.59 -5.83
C LEU A 161 9.75 -6.96 -5.61
N THR A 162 8.48 -7.00 -5.23
CA THR A 162 7.69 -8.23 -5.17
C THR A 162 6.45 -8.05 -6.04
N VAL A 163 6.34 -8.86 -7.09
CA VAL A 163 5.14 -8.96 -7.92
C VAL A 163 4.51 -10.32 -7.70
N VAL A 164 3.23 -10.34 -7.33
CA VAL A 164 2.43 -11.54 -7.13
C VAL A 164 1.22 -11.49 -8.08
N GLU A 165 1.00 -12.58 -8.81
CA GLU A 165 -0.12 -12.69 -9.77
C GLU A 165 -0.08 -11.57 -10.82
N GLY A 166 1.11 -11.23 -11.32
CA GLY A 166 1.25 -10.27 -12.41
C GLY A 166 0.77 -10.87 -13.74
N SER A 167 -0.17 -10.22 -14.42
CA SER A 167 -0.74 -10.70 -15.69
C SER A 167 -0.70 -9.67 -16.83
N GLY A 168 -0.01 -8.53 -16.60
CA GLY A 168 0.17 -7.51 -17.62
C GLY A 168 1.02 -7.94 -18.81
N THR A 169 0.93 -7.18 -19.89
CA THR A 169 1.72 -7.43 -21.11
C THR A 169 3.20 -7.12 -20.95
N SER A 170 3.57 -6.29 -19.97
CA SER A 170 4.96 -5.97 -19.71
C SER A 170 5.26 -5.71 -18.24
N VAL A 171 6.37 -6.26 -17.76
CA VAL A 171 6.97 -5.97 -16.45
C VAL A 171 8.41 -5.54 -16.67
N ARG A 172 8.71 -4.26 -16.45
CA ARG A 172 10.08 -3.75 -16.52
C ARG A 172 10.52 -3.22 -15.17
N ALA A 173 11.64 -3.71 -14.67
CA ALA A 173 12.20 -3.30 -13.39
C ALA A 173 13.69 -3.03 -13.50
N GLU A 174 14.12 -1.89 -12.98
CA GLU A 174 15.53 -1.50 -12.91
C GLU A 174 15.86 -1.07 -11.48
N SER A 175 16.90 -1.67 -10.88
CA SER A 175 17.41 -1.25 -9.57
C SER A 175 18.94 -1.31 -9.52
N VAL A 176 19.55 -0.61 -8.56
CA VAL A 176 20.97 -0.78 -8.25
C VAL A 176 21.13 -1.85 -7.15
N SER A 177 20.28 -1.81 -6.12
CA SER A 177 20.28 -2.81 -5.06
C SER A 177 18.87 -3.23 -4.62
N GLY A 178 18.75 -4.48 -4.17
CA GLY A 178 17.50 -5.07 -3.71
C GLY A 178 17.14 -6.33 -4.47
N SER A 179 16.27 -7.15 -3.91
CA SER A 179 15.80 -8.40 -4.51
C SER A 179 14.57 -8.15 -5.38
N MET A 180 14.46 -8.87 -6.49
CA MET A 180 13.30 -8.82 -7.38
C MET A 180 12.67 -10.20 -7.45
N ILE A 181 11.47 -10.32 -6.92
CA ILE A 181 10.65 -11.53 -6.99
C ILE A 181 9.46 -11.23 -7.89
N VAL A 182 9.32 -12.00 -8.98
CA VAL A 182 8.22 -11.83 -9.93
C VAL A 182 7.51 -13.16 -10.13
N ASP A 183 6.29 -13.27 -9.63
CA ASP A 183 5.37 -14.39 -9.87
C ASP A 183 4.31 -13.97 -10.90
N LEU A 184 4.40 -14.56 -12.08
CA LEU A 184 3.48 -14.28 -13.20
C LEU A 184 2.30 -15.24 -13.17
N ASP A 185 1.12 -14.71 -13.47
CA ASP A 185 -0.10 -15.50 -13.57
C ASP A 185 -0.24 -16.20 -14.94
N ALA A 186 -0.91 -17.34 -14.97
CA ALA A 186 -1.10 -18.18 -16.16
C ALA A 186 -2.23 -17.69 -17.07
N THR A 187 -3.09 -16.80 -16.58
CA THR A 187 -4.29 -16.32 -17.29
C THR A 187 -4.00 -15.22 -18.31
N GLY A 188 -2.79 -14.65 -18.29
CA GLY A 188 -2.38 -13.54 -19.14
C GLY A 188 -1.89 -13.95 -20.52
N ALA A 189 -1.90 -12.99 -21.44
CA ALA A 189 -1.17 -13.10 -22.71
C ALA A 189 0.34 -13.18 -22.45
N PRO A 190 1.16 -13.65 -23.42
CA PRO A 190 2.60 -13.69 -23.26
C PRO A 190 3.19 -12.34 -22.82
N THR A 191 3.85 -12.33 -21.67
CA THR A 191 4.39 -11.12 -21.03
C THR A 191 5.83 -10.84 -21.47
N ASP A 192 6.16 -9.58 -21.73
CA ASP A 192 7.55 -9.10 -21.89
C ASP A 192 8.11 -8.67 -20.52
N VAL A 193 8.93 -9.54 -19.93
CA VAL A 193 9.60 -9.33 -18.64
C VAL A 193 11.03 -8.89 -18.87
N GLN A 194 11.40 -7.71 -18.36
CA GLN A 194 12.75 -7.18 -18.40
C GLN A 194 13.17 -6.71 -17.00
N LEU A 195 14.05 -7.47 -16.35
CA LEU A 195 14.57 -7.16 -15.02
C LEU A 195 16.07 -6.87 -15.12
N SER A 196 16.51 -5.74 -14.59
CA SER A 196 17.92 -5.36 -14.53
C SER A 196 18.28 -4.90 -13.13
N ASN A 197 19.33 -5.48 -12.58
CA ASN A 197 19.85 -5.14 -11.27
C ASN A 197 21.38 -5.03 -11.32
N VAL A 198 21.99 -4.33 -10.37
CA VAL A 198 23.45 -4.41 -10.17
C VAL A 198 23.75 -5.44 -9.09
N SER A 199 23.11 -5.31 -7.93
CA SER A 199 23.34 -6.16 -6.78
C SER A 199 22.05 -6.60 -6.11
N GLY A 200 21.77 -7.90 -6.19
CA GLY A 200 20.59 -8.48 -5.55
C GLY A 200 20.02 -9.61 -6.37
N GLU A 201 19.21 -10.43 -5.72
CA GLU A 201 18.68 -11.66 -6.30
C GLU A 201 17.50 -11.35 -7.23
N ILE A 202 17.39 -12.13 -8.30
CA ILE A 202 16.24 -12.08 -9.20
C ILE A 202 15.62 -13.48 -9.21
N ALA A 203 14.43 -13.61 -8.65
CA ALA A 203 13.65 -14.84 -8.69
C ALA A 203 12.41 -14.62 -9.56
N ILE A 204 12.25 -15.43 -10.60
CA ILE A 204 11.11 -15.35 -11.50
C ILE A 204 10.38 -16.69 -11.46
N ARG A 205 9.10 -16.65 -11.15
CA ARG A 205 8.21 -17.80 -11.21
C ARG A 205 7.31 -17.66 -12.43
N LEU A 206 7.45 -18.61 -13.35
CA LEU A 206 6.68 -18.62 -14.59
C LEU A 206 5.50 -19.58 -14.49
N PRO A 207 4.35 -19.25 -15.12
CA PRO A 207 3.23 -20.18 -15.22
C PRO A 207 3.64 -21.46 -15.95
N HIS A 208 2.91 -22.55 -15.70
CA HIS A 208 3.09 -23.81 -16.40
C HIS A 208 1.81 -24.18 -17.17
N PRO A 209 1.85 -24.37 -18.50
CA PRO A 209 3.02 -24.28 -19.37
C PRO A 209 3.51 -22.84 -19.56
N ALA A 210 4.85 -22.66 -19.66
CA ALA A 210 5.47 -21.37 -19.94
C ALA A 210 5.69 -21.18 -21.46
N ASP A 211 5.52 -19.95 -21.95
CA ASP A 211 5.71 -19.60 -23.36
C ASP A 211 6.57 -18.33 -23.51
N ALA A 212 7.89 -18.49 -23.52
CA ALA A 212 8.83 -17.37 -23.55
C ALA A 212 10.20 -17.72 -24.13
N GLU A 213 10.80 -16.78 -24.85
CA GLU A 213 12.24 -16.78 -25.13
C GLU A 213 12.98 -16.23 -23.90
N VAL A 214 13.90 -17.01 -23.34
CA VAL A 214 14.57 -16.74 -22.07
C VAL A 214 16.03 -16.37 -22.27
N GLU A 215 16.43 -15.24 -21.70
CA GLU A 215 17.81 -14.80 -21.56
C GLU A 215 18.05 -14.26 -20.14
N ALA A 216 18.71 -15.05 -19.30
CA ALA A 216 19.10 -14.63 -17.95
C ALA A 216 20.63 -14.65 -17.78
N ASN A 217 21.22 -13.59 -17.21
CA ASN A 217 22.68 -13.48 -17.10
C ASN A 217 23.11 -12.84 -15.78
N THR A 218 24.19 -13.37 -15.20
CA THR A 218 24.90 -12.77 -14.06
C THR A 218 26.41 -12.75 -14.32
N ALA A 219 27.12 -11.71 -13.87
CA ALA A 219 28.56 -11.60 -14.08
C ALA A 219 29.37 -12.43 -13.07
N SER A 220 28.97 -12.44 -11.80
CA SER A 220 29.67 -13.18 -10.75
C SER A 220 28.78 -14.04 -9.85
N GLY A 221 27.45 -13.95 -9.98
CA GLY A 221 26.51 -14.69 -9.15
C GLY A 221 26.29 -16.14 -9.58
N THR A 222 25.18 -16.71 -9.12
CA THR A 222 24.73 -18.06 -9.54
C THR A 222 23.48 -17.97 -10.40
N VAL A 223 23.29 -18.97 -11.26
CA VAL A 223 22.05 -19.10 -12.02
C VAL A 223 21.48 -20.49 -11.80
N SER A 224 20.19 -20.59 -11.55
CA SER A 224 19.46 -21.85 -11.42
C SER A 224 18.19 -21.82 -12.26
N SER A 225 17.83 -22.97 -12.80
CA SER A 225 16.64 -23.16 -13.63
C SER A 225 15.94 -24.43 -13.22
N ALA A 226 14.64 -24.34 -12.94
CA ALA A 226 13.76 -25.49 -12.78
C ALA A 226 13.25 -26.04 -14.14
N PHE A 227 13.70 -25.51 -15.26
CA PHE A 227 13.31 -25.93 -16.61
C PHE A 227 14.42 -26.71 -17.30
N GLU A 228 14.11 -27.93 -17.74
CA GLU A 228 15.03 -28.83 -18.46
C GLU A 228 15.34 -28.34 -19.88
N ASP A 229 14.41 -27.64 -20.52
CA ASP A 229 14.56 -27.08 -21.87
C ASP A 229 15.53 -25.88 -21.93
N LEU A 230 15.92 -25.34 -20.77
CA LEU A 230 16.83 -24.21 -20.68
C LEU A 230 18.27 -24.67 -20.51
N ARG A 231 19.16 -24.12 -21.34
CA ARG A 231 20.60 -24.40 -21.27
C ARG A 231 21.28 -23.42 -20.32
N VAL A 232 22.00 -23.97 -19.34
CA VAL A 232 22.85 -23.21 -18.42
C VAL A 232 24.30 -23.30 -18.89
N ASN A 233 24.93 -22.14 -19.13
CA ASN A 233 26.31 -22.02 -19.60
C ASN A 233 27.14 -21.16 -18.63
N GLY A 234 28.47 -21.40 -18.61
CA GLY A 234 29.44 -20.66 -17.80
C GLY A 234 29.87 -21.42 -16.54
N GLN A 235 30.95 -22.21 -16.65
CA GLN A 235 31.56 -22.90 -15.49
C GLN A 235 32.51 -21.98 -14.69
N TRP A 236 33.10 -20.96 -15.33
CA TRP A 236 33.97 -19.95 -14.71
C TRP A 236 33.62 -18.55 -15.23
N GLY A 237 33.42 -17.58 -14.32
CA GLY A 237 33.05 -16.20 -14.66
C GLY A 237 31.54 -16.01 -14.85
N ALA A 238 31.15 -15.21 -15.84
CA ALA A 238 29.76 -14.88 -16.12
C ALA A 238 28.92 -16.12 -16.47
N LYS A 239 27.74 -16.22 -15.89
CA LYS A 239 26.80 -17.33 -16.07
C LYS A 239 25.57 -16.87 -16.83
N LYS A 240 25.08 -17.73 -17.73
CA LYS A 240 23.97 -17.43 -18.63
C LYS A 240 23.01 -18.61 -18.71
N ILE A 241 21.71 -18.31 -18.65
CA ILE A 241 20.62 -19.22 -19.02
C ILE A 241 20.04 -18.71 -20.34
N THR A 242 19.94 -19.61 -21.32
CA THR A 242 19.27 -19.34 -22.60
C THR A 242 18.41 -20.50 -23.02
N GLY A 243 17.29 -20.20 -23.66
CA GLY A 243 16.47 -21.20 -24.31
C GLY A 243 15.08 -20.68 -24.61
N ARG A 244 14.27 -21.56 -25.20
CA ARG A 244 12.90 -21.26 -25.57
C ARG A 244 11.99 -22.20 -24.79
N LEU A 245 11.02 -21.62 -24.08
CA LEU A 245 9.92 -22.35 -23.45
C LEU A 245 8.70 -22.24 -24.36
N GLY A 246 8.03 -23.36 -24.62
CA GLY A 246 6.85 -23.40 -25.48
C GLY A 246 7.12 -22.86 -26.89
N ALA A 247 6.25 -21.96 -27.37
CA ALA A 247 6.36 -21.32 -28.67
C ALA A 247 7.25 -20.04 -28.65
N GLY A 248 7.82 -19.65 -27.51
CA GLY A 248 8.63 -18.43 -27.39
C GLY A 248 7.89 -17.13 -27.75
N ASN A 249 6.57 -17.04 -27.53
CA ASN A 249 5.80 -15.84 -27.86
C ASN A 249 6.07 -14.68 -26.88
N GLY A 250 6.37 -15.00 -25.61
CA GLY A 250 6.80 -14.04 -24.60
C GLY A 250 8.31 -13.82 -24.64
N ARG A 251 8.79 -12.85 -23.86
CA ARG A 251 10.22 -12.61 -23.68
C ARG A 251 10.53 -12.44 -22.21
N LEU A 252 11.56 -13.14 -21.74
CA LEU A 252 12.09 -13.01 -20.38
C LEU A 252 13.55 -12.64 -20.48
N LYS A 253 13.88 -11.41 -20.07
CA LYS A 253 15.26 -10.96 -19.92
C LYS A 253 15.53 -10.58 -18.47
N ALA A 254 16.51 -11.24 -17.85
CA ALA A 254 16.94 -10.95 -16.49
C ALA A 254 18.45 -10.74 -16.45
N VAL A 255 18.92 -9.60 -15.92
CA VAL A 255 20.33 -9.28 -15.85
C VAL A 255 20.67 -8.79 -14.45
N THR A 256 21.73 -9.34 -13.85
CA THR A 256 22.32 -8.83 -12.61
C THR A 256 23.85 -8.86 -12.72
N VAL A 257 24.58 -8.09 -11.91
CA VAL A 257 26.04 -8.14 -11.92
C VAL A 257 26.54 -9.13 -10.87
N SER A 258 26.22 -8.88 -9.60
CA SER A 258 26.72 -9.69 -8.48
C SER A 258 25.70 -10.67 -7.91
N GLY A 259 24.41 -10.49 -8.22
CA GLY A 259 23.33 -11.29 -7.66
C GLY A 259 23.09 -12.64 -8.33
N SER A 260 22.30 -13.48 -7.68
CA SER A 260 21.85 -14.76 -8.24
C SER A 260 20.56 -14.61 -9.03
N ILE A 261 20.37 -15.44 -10.06
CA ILE A 261 19.11 -15.53 -10.80
C ILE A 261 18.52 -16.93 -10.65
N ALA A 262 17.26 -17.02 -10.24
CA ALA A 262 16.51 -18.27 -10.16
C ALA A 262 15.28 -18.21 -11.06
N LEU A 263 15.15 -19.18 -11.95
CA LEU A 263 13.93 -19.40 -12.75
C LEU A 263 13.19 -20.61 -12.19
N LEU A 264 11.99 -20.37 -11.67
CA LEU A 264 11.17 -21.36 -10.98
C LEU A 264 9.89 -21.65 -11.77
N ARG A 265 9.40 -22.88 -11.64
CA ARG A 265 8.07 -23.26 -12.15
C ARG A 265 7.02 -22.87 -11.11
N ARG A 266 5.91 -22.27 -11.56
CA ARG A 266 4.69 -22.21 -10.75
C ARG A 266 4.07 -23.62 -10.73
N PRO A 267 3.74 -24.18 -9.57
CA PRO A 267 2.90 -25.37 -9.51
C PRO A 267 1.60 -25.11 -10.29
N PRO A 268 1.02 -26.10 -11.00
CA PRO A 268 -0.31 -25.95 -11.53
C PRO A 268 -1.25 -25.58 -10.37
N ALA A 269 -2.19 -24.66 -10.60
CA ALA A 269 -3.23 -24.39 -9.62
C ALA A 269 -3.93 -25.73 -9.35
N GLU A 270 -3.95 -26.17 -8.09
CA GLU A 270 -4.86 -27.24 -7.70
C GLU A 270 -6.26 -26.66 -7.93
N ASP A 271 -7.02 -27.26 -8.85
CA ASP A 271 -8.45 -26.98 -8.94
C ASP A 271 -9.02 -27.34 -7.57
N GLU A 272 -9.21 -26.36 -6.69
CA GLU A 272 -9.99 -26.54 -5.46
C GLU A 272 -11.46 -26.76 -5.88
N THR A 273 -11.76 -27.93 -6.43
CA THR A 273 -13.11 -28.48 -6.41
C THR A 273 -13.43 -28.80 -4.96
N TYR A 274 -13.90 -27.78 -4.24
CA TYR A 274 -14.84 -28.02 -3.16
C TYR A 274 -16.10 -28.60 -3.79
N ASP A 275 -16.10 -29.91 -4.02
CA ASP A 275 -17.33 -30.69 -4.15
C ASP A 275 -18.01 -30.66 -2.77
N GLU A 276 -18.65 -29.53 -2.45
CA GLU A 276 -19.71 -29.51 -1.47
C GLU A 276 -20.91 -30.21 -2.12
N ALA A 277 -20.84 -31.55 -2.18
CA ALA A 277 -22.02 -32.35 -2.34
C ALA A 277 -22.95 -31.95 -1.19
N PRO A 278 -24.14 -31.38 -1.45
CA PRO A 278 -25.08 -31.14 -0.37
C PRO A 278 -25.44 -32.52 0.18
N GLU A 279 -25.06 -32.80 1.43
CA GLU A 279 -25.63 -33.95 2.13
C GLU A 279 -27.15 -33.83 2.01
N PRO A 280 -27.84 -34.89 1.52
CA PRO A 280 -29.29 -34.85 1.45
C PRO A 280 -29.79 -34.65 2.88
N ARG A 281 -30.33 -33.46 3.15
CA ARG A 281 -31.05 -33.18 4.40
C ARG A 281 -32.13 -34.24 4.53
N GLU A 282 -31.91 -35.18 5.44
CA GLU A 282 -32.91 -36.14 5.85
C GLU A 282 -34.13 -35.35 6.32
N ALA A 283 -35.26 -35.56 5.63
CA ALA A 283 -36.48 -34.83 5.87
C ALA A 283 -36.91 -34.98 7.34
N ALA A 284 -37.07 -33.86 8.03
CA ALA A 284 -37.66 -33.84 9.36
C ALA A 284 -39.04 -34.53 9.33
N PRO A 285 -39.38 -35.38 10.32
CA PRO A 285 -40.66 -36.06 10.34
C PRO A 285 -41.81 -35.05 10.56
N PRO A 286 -43.02 -35.37 10.06
CA PRO A 286 -44.13 -34.42 10.02
C PRO A 286 -44.64 -34.10 11.44
N THR A 287 -44.92 -32.82 11.66
CA THR A 287 -45.61 -32.31 12.85
C THR A 287 -47.08 -32.75 12.85
N GLY A 288 -47.45 -33.54 13.86
CA GLY A 288 -48.84 -33.79 14.25
C GLY A 288 -49.29 -32.86 15.39
N PRO A 289 -50.61 -32.63 15.60
CA PRO A 289 -51.11 -31.41 16.23
C PRO A 289 -51.50 -31.53 17.72
N VAL A 290 -51.81 -30.36 18.30
CA VAL A 290 -52.53 -30.02 19.57
C VAL A 290 -51.78 -30.33 20.89
N ASP A 291 -51.80 -29.51 21.96
CA ASP A 291 -52.93 -28.74 22.51
C ASP A 291 -52.52 -27.55 23.40
N THR A 292 -53.40 -26.56 23.47
CA THR A 292 -53.36 -25.33 24.28
C THR A 292 -53.87 -25.52 25.72
N ALA A 293 -53.14 -24.99 26.71
CA ALA A 293 -53.64 -24.40 27.97
C ALA A 293 -52.42 -23.78 28.69
N GLY A 294 -52.36 -22.53 29.15
CA GLY A 294 -53.40 -21.65 29.67
C GLY A 294 -53.21 -21.51 31.18
N HIS A 295 -52.39 -20.54 31.64
CA HIS A 295 -52.59 -19.88 32.94
C HIS A 295 -51.75 -18.60 33.06
N ALA A 296 -52.46 -17.48 33.22
CA ALA A 296 -51.98 -16.20 33.71
C ALA A 296 -52.64 -15.95 35.07
N THR A 297 -51.91 -15.31 36.00
CA THR A 297 -52.36 -14.38 37.07
C THR A 297 -51.13 -14.09 37.93
N GLY A 298 -50.65 -12.84 38.03
CA GLY A 298 -51.07 -11.84 39.02
C GLY A 298 -50.09 -11.89 40.22
N ASP A 299 -49.67 -10.84 40.94
CA ASP A 299 -50.14 -9.46 41.03
C ASP A 299 -49.14 -8.64 41.89
N THR A 300 -49.20 -7.30 41.76
CA THR A 300 -48.96 -6.24 42.78
C THR A 300 -47.63 -6.01 43.52
N THR A 301 -46.98 -4.89 43.13
CA THR A 301 -46.68 -3.65 43.91
C THR A 301 -46.32 -3.67 45.41
N SER A 302 -45.22 -2.96 45.74
CA SER A 302 -45.13 -1.74 46.60
C SER A 302 -43.94 -1.74 47.58
N GLY A 303 -43.28 -0.59 47.75
CA GLY A 303 -42.46 -0.29 48.93
C GLY A 303 -41.11 0.41 48.69
N THR A 304 -41.07 1.72 48.92
CA THR A 304 -39.89 2.57 49.24
C THR A 304 -40.39 3.54 50.34
N PRO A 305 -39.60 4.22 51.21
CA PRO A 305 -38.15 4.44 51.30
C PRO A 305 -37.56 4.25 52.73
N SER A 306 -36.26 4.55 52.88
CA SER A 306 -35.62 5.34 53.98
C SER A 306 -34.41 4.66 54.67
N GLY A 307 -33.37 5.46 54.94
CA GLY A 307 -32.35 5.14 55.95
C GLY A 307 -30.88 5.33 55.52
N THR A 308 -30.43 6.58 55.42
CA THR A 308 -29.02 7.04 55.34
C THR A 308 -28.31 6.90 56.73
N PRO A 309 -27.06 7.35 56.92
CA PRO A 309 -25.76 6.76 56.54
C PRO A 309 -24.88 6.46 57.79
N SER A 310 -23.69 5.88 57.63
CA SER A 310 -22.61 6.15 58.60
C SER A 310 -21.23 6.12 57.96
N ALA A 311 -20.58 7.27 58.05
CA ALA A 311 -19.15 7.50 57.89
C ALA A 311 -18.38 7.01 59.12
N VAL A 312 -17.08 6.76 58.95
CA VAL A 312 -15.93 7.29 59.74
C VAL A 312 -14.69 7.06 58.83
N ALA A 313 -13.98 8.06 58.30
CA ALA A 313 -13.03 8.98 58.96
C ALA A 313 -11.98 8.20 59.78
N SER A 314 -10.68 8.41 59.65
CA SER A 314 -9.89 9.63 59.89
C SER A 314 -8.41 9.17 59.80
N ASP A 315 -7.34 9.94 59.73
CA ASP A 315 -7.00 11.36 59.75
C ASP A 315 -5.49 11.37 59.31
N THR A 316 -4.98 12.30 58.51
CA THR A 316 -4.49 13.67 58.88
C THR A 316 -3.12 13.55 59.57
N VAL A 317 -2.10 14.39 59.41
CA VAL A 317 -1.89 15.85 59.36
C VAL A 317 -0.40 15.97 58.92
N GLY A 318 0.14 16.98 58.25
CA GLY A 318 -0.30 18.33 57.90
C GLY A 318 0.91 19.29 57.95
N ASP A 319 0.67 20.50 57.44
CA ASP A 319 1.32 21.78 57.74
C ASP A 319 2.83 21.97 57.42
N ASP A 320 3.31 23.15 56.99
CA ASP A 320 2.72 24.50 57.01
C ASP A 320 3.50 25.46 56.10
N ALA A 321 2.85 26.59 55.75
CA ALA A 321 3.33 27.99 55.63
C ALA A 321 4.70 28.35 54.97
N ALA A 322 4.97 29.53 54.41
CA ALA A 322 4.26 30.76 54.00
C ALA A 322 5.30 31.69 53.31
N GLU A 323 4.80 32.64 52.51
CA GLU A 323 5.32 34.00 52.20
C GLU A 323 6.74 34.27 51.65
N GLY A 324 6.79 35.14 50.61
CA GLY A 324 7.96 35.99 50.31
C GLY A 324 8.14 36.43 48.85
N ARG A 325 7.72 37.66 48.52
CA ARG A 325 8.32 38.54 47.46
C ARG A 325 9.02 39.70 48.21
N PRO A 326 9.97 40.51 47.64
CA PRO A 326 10.11 40.89 46.21
C PRO A 326 11.56 41.10 45.65
N ALA A 327 11.63 41.47 44.36
CA ALA A 327 12.58 42.36 43.64
C ALA A 327 14.11 42.08 43.59
N ASP A 328 14.67 41.95 42.37
CA ASP A 328 15.59 42.94 41.77
C ASP A 328 15.96 42.61 40.30
N THR A 329 16.20 43.64 39.49
CA THR A 329 16.74 43.62 38.10
C THR A 329 18.11 44.32 38.12
N PRO A 330 18.83 44.58 37.00
CA PRO A 330 19.32 43.77 35.87
C PRO A 330 20.88 43.72 35.86
N THR A 331 21.51 42.93 34.97
CA THR A 331 22.81 43.36 34.41
C THR A 331 23.11 42.80 33.02
N ASP A 332 23.36 43.76 32.13
CA ASP A 332 24.07 43.73 30.86
C ASP A 332 25.34 42.85 30.87
N LYS A 333 25.60 42.16 29.75
CA LYS A 333 26.91 42.18 29.07
C LYS A 333 26.85 41.55 27.67
N LYS A 334 26.84 42.43 26.68
CA LYS A 334 27.48 42.27 25.36
C LYS A 334 29.00 42.07 25.49
N VAL A 335 29.65 41.83 24.34
CA VAL A 335 31.10 41.74 24.02
C VAL A 335 31.50 40.26 23.87
N LEU A 336 31.84 39.71 22.70
CA LEU A 336 32.38 40.22 21.43
C LEU A 336 31.75 39.47 20.25
#